data_AF-A0A6H9HVM8-F1
#
_entry.id   AF-A0A6H9HVM8-F1
#
_cell.length_a   1.000
_cell.length_b   1.000
_cell.length_c   1.000
_cell.angle_alpha   90.00
_cell.angle_beta   90.00
_cell.angle_gamma   90.00
#
_symmetry.space_group_name_H-M   'P 1'
#
loop_
_entity.id
_entity.type
_entity.pdbx_description
1 polymer ?
#
loop_
_entity_poly.entity_id
_entity_poly.type
_entity_poly.pdbx_seq_one_letter_code
_entity_poly.pdbx_strand_id
1 'polypeptide(L)'
;MFDFGFSEMIIVAIVGLIVLGPERLPKVAKQAGQWLGKLQRYVADVKSDINRQMELDELRNLQSEVSGAARDLQESLQSTIAETRSQFDSITADLEGAGGAEPLEPATDWEKVYAQRRLRERIRDRRIEREKELGHKRPKRRLH
;
A
#
# COMPACT_ATOMS: atom_id res chain seq x y z
N MET A 1 -16.29 -1.66 -3.59
CA MET A 1 -15.92 -2.46 -4.76
C MET A 1 -14.44 -2.18 -4.92
N PHE A 2 -13.60 -3.14 -4.52
CA PHE A 2 -12.16 -3.03 -4.75
C PHE A 2 -11.97 -3.42 -6.21
N ASP A 3 -12.22 -2.47 -7.10
CA ASP A 3 -11.72 -2.56 -8.47
C ASP A 3 -10.22 -2.85 -8.37
N PHE A 4 -9.69 -3.79 -9.15
CA PHE A 4 -8.25 -4.06 -9.23
C PHE A 4 -7.53 -2.84 -9.82
N GLY A 5 -7.47 -1.77 -9.05
CA GLY A 5 -7.03 -0.45 -9.42
C GLY A 5 -5.66 -0.17 -8.85
N PHE A 6 -5.21 1.05 -9.12
CA PHE A 6 -3.90 1.51 -8.67
C PHE A 6 -3.79 1.55 -7.13
N SER A 7 -4.91 1.81 -6.44
CA SER A 7 -5.02 1.84 -4.98
C SER A 7 -4.68 0.50 -4.32
N GLU A 8 -5.24 -0.58 -4.83
CA GLU A 8 -5.09 -1.94 -4.31
C GLU A 8 -3.65 -2.42 -4.54
N MET A 9 -3.06 -2.09 -5.68
CA MET A 9 -1.65 -2.35 -5.96
C MET A 9 -0.73 -1.65 -4.96
N ILE A 10 -1.05 -0.43 -4.54
CA ILE A 10 -0.30 0.27 -3.48
C ILE A 10 -0.42 -0.46 -2.14
N ILE A 11 -1.62 -0.90 -1.77
CA ILE A 11 -1.84 -1.63 -0.51
C ILE A 11 -1.03 -2.94 -0.49
N VAL A 12 -1.09 -3.72 -1.57
CA VAL A 12 -0.32 -4.96 -1.71
C VAL A 12 1.18 -4.66 -1.68
N ALA A 13 1.65 -3.59 -2.31
CA ALA A 13 3.04 -3.17 -2.26
C ALA A 13 3.47 -2.85 -0.82
N ILE A 14 2.66 -2.12 -0.06
CA ILE A 14 2.95 -1.79 1.35
C ILE A 14 3.02 -3.07 2.20
N VAL A 15 2.05 -3.96 2.07
CA VAL A 15 2.06 -5.24 2.82
C VAL A 15 3.29 -6.07 2.46
N GLY A 16 3.63 -6.15 1.16
CA GLY A 16 4.84 -6.83 0.69
C GLY A 16 6.13 -6.22 1.26
N LEU A 17 6.19 -4.90 1.39
CA LEU A 17 7.33 -4.21 2.01
C LEU A 17 7.46 -4.53 3.49
N ILE A 18 6.36 -4.69 4.22
CA ILE A 18 6.37 -5.02 5.65
C ILE A 18 6.78 -6.48 5.87
N VAL A 19 6.17 -7.41 5.13
CA VAL A 19 6.38 -8.85 5.31
C VAL A 19 7.76 -9.29 4.85
N LEU A 20 8.16 -8.87 3.65
CA LEU A 20 9.41 -9.29 3.03
C LEU A 20 10.57 -8.35 3.37
N GLY A 21 10.26 -7.08 3.63
CA GLY A 21 11.24 -6.01 3.80
C GLY A 21 11.58 -5.29 2.48
N PRO A 22 11.79 -3.95 2.51
CA PRO A 22 12.09 -3.14 1.32
C PRO A 22 13.38 -3.57 0.59
N GLU A 23 14.35 -4.13 1.32
CA GLU A 23 15.62 -4.56 0.75
C GLU A 23 15.56 -5.92 0.03
N ARG A 24 14.54 -6.74 0.37
CA ARG A 24 14.42 -8.13 -0.12
C ARG A 24 13.42 -8.27 -1.27
N LEU A 25 12.37 -7.46 -1.27
CA LEU A 25 11.40 -7.36 -2.37
C LEU A 25 12.04 -7.25 -3.77
N PRO A 26 13.00 -6.34 -4.03
CA PRO A 26 13.63 -6.24 -5.34
C PRO A 26 14.49 -7.46 -5.70
N LYS A 27 15.03 -8.19 -4.71
CA LYS A 27 15.80 -9.42 -4.97
C LYS A 27 14.86 -10.55 -5.40
N VAL A 28 13.73 -10.71 -4.73
CA VAL A 28 12.72 -11.73 -5.05
C VAL A 28 12.05 -11.44 -6.38
N ALA A 29 11.68 -10.18 -6.66
CA ALA A 29 11.12 -9.79 -7.94
C ALA A 29 12.08 -10.10 -9.12
N LYS A 30 13.39 -9.87 -8.95
CA LYS A 30 14.40 -10.24 -9.95
C LYS A 30 14.49 -11.75 -10.16
N GLN A 31 14.45 -12.54 -9.10
CA GLN A 31 14.49 -14.01 -9.20
C GLN A 31 13.25 -14.55 -9.90
N ALA A 32 12.06 -14.11 -9.47
CA ALA A 32 10.79 -14.47 -10.10
C ALA A 32 10.76 -14.05 -11.58
N GLY A 33 11.19 -12.82 -11.89
CA GLY A 33 11.24 -12.31 -13.26
C GLY A 33 12.19 -13.10 -14.16
N GLN A 34 13.34 -13.55 -13.65
CA GLN A 34 14.25 -14.42 -14.41
C GLN A 34 13.60 -15.78 -14.72
N TRP A 35 12.84 -16.35 -13.80
CA TRP A 35 12.17 -17.63 -14.00
C TRP A 35 11.00 -17.51 -14.98
N LEU A 36 10.15 -16.50 -14.78
CA LEU A 36 9.07 -16.16 -15.71
C LEU A 36 9.59 -15.86 -17.11
N GLY A 37 10.69 -15.12 -17.25
CA GLY A 37 11.29 -14.81 -18.55
C GLY A 37 11.82 -16.06 -19.27
N LYS A 38 12.42 -17.01 -18.54
CA LYS A 38 12.84 -18.30 -19.10
C LYS A 38 11.65 -19.13 -19.56
N LEU A 39 10.59 -19.19 -18.76
CA LEU A 39 9.37 -19.93 -19.08
C LEU A 39 8.66 -19.32 -20.30
N GLN A 40 8.54 -18.00 -20.35
CA GLN A 40 7.97 -17.29 -21.50
C GLN A 40 8.72 -17.62 -22.80
N ARG A 41 10.05 -17.66 -22.74
CA ARG A 41 10.88 -18.01 -23.90
C ARG A 41 10.69 -19.47 -24.32
N TYR A 42 10.63 -20.39 -23.36
CA TYR A 42 10.34 -21.80 -23.64
C TYR A 42 8.95 -21.98 -24.29
N VAL A 43 7.93 -21.30 -23.77
CA VAL A 43 6.58 -21.32 -24.35
C VAL A 43 6.58 -20.72 -25.76
N ALA A 44 7.35 -19.66 -25.99
CA ALA A 44 7.46 -19.05 -27.32
C ALA A 44 8.11 -20.00 -28.34
N ASP A 45 9.18 -20.69 -27.94
CA ASP A 45 9.89 -21.67 -28.78
C ASP A 45 8.97 -22.85 -29.10
N VAL A 46 8.31 -23.44 -28.10
CA VAL A 46 7.36 -24.55 -28.26
C VAL A 46 6.16 -24.14 -29.13
N LYS A 47 5.61 -22.93 -28.92
CA LYS A 47 4.54 -22.40 -29.78
C LYS A 47 4.99 -22.28 -31.24
N SER A 48 6.25 -21.90 -31.47
CA SER A 48 6.79 -21.75 -32.82
C SER A 48 6.98 -23.10 -33.54
N ASP A 49 7.37 -24.15 -32.80
CA ASP A 49 7.51 -25.50 -33.31
C ASP A 49 6.15 -26.16 -33.57
N ILE A 50 5.20 -26.00 -32.64
CA ILE A 50 3.82 -26.49 -32.75
C ILE A 50 3.10 -25.87 -33.95
N ASN A 51 3.21 -24.55 -34.13
CA ASN A 51 2.57 -23.83 -35.24
C ASN A 51 3.14 -24.24 -36.62
N ARG A 52 4.27 -24.95 -36.63
CA ARG A 52 4.93 -25.47 -37.84
C ARG A 52 4.58 -26.92 -38.15
N GLN A 53 4.01 -27.68 -37.21
CA GLN A 53 3.83 -29.14 -37.31
C GLN A 53 2.41 -29.66 -36.98
N MET A 54 1.51 -28.87 -36.37
CA MET A 54 0.20 -29.37 -35.88
C MET A 54 -1.01 -28.89 -36.70
N GLU A 55 -2.03 -29.76 -36.82
CA GLU A 55 -3.36 -29.47 -37.36
C GLU A 55 -4.09 -28.44 -36.48
N LEU A 56 -4.76 -27.46 -37.08
CA LEU A 56 -5.44 -26.35 -36.41
C LEU A 56 -6.49 -26.80 -35.37
N ASP A 57 -6.99 -28.04 -35.45
CA ASP A 57 -8.06 -28.56 -34.60
C ASP A 57 -7.57 -28.94 -33.18
N GLU A 58 -6.35 -29.45 -33.00
CA GLU A 58 -5.81 -29.74 -31.66
C GLU A 58 -5.52 -28.45 -30.88
N LEU A 59 -5.02 -27.41 -31.55
CA LEU A 59 -4.82 -26.09 -30.95
C LEU A 59 -6.16 -25.44 -30.53
N ARG A 60 -7.21 -25.61 -31.32
CA ARG A 60 -8.56 -25.12 -30.98
C ARG A 60 -9.15 -25.83 -29.78
N ASN A 61 -8.95 -27.15 -29.68
CA ASN A 61 -9.40 -27.92 -28.53
C ASN A 61 -8.64 -27.54 -27.24
N LEU A 62 -7.32 -27.38 -27.31
CA LEU A 62 -6.54 -26.89 -26.17
C LEU A 62 -6.91 -25.46 -25.77
N GLN A 63 -7.16 -24.58 -26.75
CA GLN A 63 -7.61 -23.22 -26.47
C GLN A 63 -8.99 -23.21 -25.80
N SER A 64 -9.92 -24.06 -26.25
CA SER A 64 -11.26 -24.12 -25.65
C SER A 64 -11.20 -24.62 -24.22
N GLU A 65 -10.41 -25.67 -23.95
CA GLU A 65 -10.17 -26.23 -22.62
C GLU A 65 -9.52 -25.21 -21.67
N VAL A 66 -8.46 -24.53 -22.11
CA VAL A 66 -7.80 -23.47 -21.33
C VAL A 66 -8.76 -22.30 -21.10
N SER A 67 -9.57 -21.93 -22.09
CA SER A 67 -10.56 -20.85 -21.93
C SER A 67 -11.66 -21.24 -20.93
N GLY A 68 -12.06 -22.51 -20.89
CA GLY A 68 -13.02 -23.06 -19.93
C GLY A 68 -12.44 -23.00 -18.52
N ALA A 69 -11.25 -23.58 -18.32
CA ALA A 69 -10.56 -23.55 -17.05
C ALA A 69 -10.32 -22.11 -16.54
N ALA A 70 -9.97 -21.18 -17.44
CA ALA A 70 -9.80 -19.77 -17.08
C ALA A 70 -11.12 -19.11 -16.62
N ARG A 71 -12.26 -19.46 -17.23
CA ARG A 71 -13.58 -18.96 -16.80
C ARG A 71 -13.97 -19.51 -15.44
N ASP A 72 -13.75 -20.80 -15.21
CA ASP A 72 -14.06 -21.46 -13.93
C ASP A 72 -13.21 -20.87 -12.79
N LEU A 73 -11.92 -20.61 -13.08
CA LEU A 73 -11.04 -19.90 -12.14
C LEU A 73 -11.52 -18.47 -11.89
N GLN A 74 -11.96 -17.76 -12.92
CA GLN A 74 -12.48 -16.41 -12.78
C GLN A 74 -13.75 -16.37 -11.91
N GLU A 75 -14.66 -17.33 -12.07
CA GLU A 75 -15.86 -17.49 -11.26
C GLU A 75 -15.54 -17.87 -9.80
N SER A 76 -14.59 -18.78 -9.62
CA SER A 76 -14.09 -19.18 -8.29
C SER A 76 -13.40 -18.02 -7.56
N LEU A 77 -12.63 -17.19 -8.29
CA LEU A 77 -12.02 -15.99 -7.72
C LEU A 77 -13.06 -14.93 -7.37
N GLN A 78 -14.04 -14.68 -8.25
CA GLN A 78 -15.11 -13.71 -7.97
C GLN A 78 -15.94 -14.10 -6.74
N SER A 79 -16.31 -15.38 -6.61
CA SER A 79 -17.04 -15.88 -5.44
C SER A 79 -16.20 -15.76 -4.16
N THR A 80 -14.93 -16.17 -4.19
CA THR A 80 -14.00 -16.02 -3.06
C THR A 80 -13.85 -14.55 -2.63
N ILE A 81 -13.74 -13.64 -3.59
CA ILE A 81 -13.64 -12.20 -3.32
C ILE A 81 -14.94 -11.66 -2.74
N ALA A 82 -16.10 -12.09 -3.24
CA ALA A 82 -17.41 -11.68 -2.74
C ALA A 82 -17.63 -12.15 -1.28
N GLU A 83 -17.27 -13.40 -0.97
CA GLU A 83 -17.32 -13.96 0.39
C GLU A 83 -16.34 -13.26 1.34
N THR A 84 -15.12 -12.98 0.86
CA THR A 84 -14.13 -12.24 1.64
C THR A 84 -14.68 -10.85 1.99
N ARG A 85 -15.27 -10.15 1.01
CA ARG A 85 -15.83 -8.81 1.22
C ARG A 85 -16.99 -8.82 2.24
N SER A 86 -17.89 -9.79 2.17
CA SER A 86 -19.01 -9.87 3.14
C SER A 86 -18.53 -10.15 4.56
N GLN A 87 -17.49 -10.96 4.74
CA GLN A 87 -16.85 -11.19 6.04
C GLN A 87 -16.20 -9.91 6.57
N PHE A 88 -15.45 -9.18 5.74
CA PHE A 88 -14.85 -7.89 6.15
C PHE A 88 -15.91 -6.83 6.50
N ASP A 89 -16.98 -6.73 5.72
CA ASP A 89 -18.09 -5.80 6.01
C ASP A 89 -18.77 -6.16 7.34
N SER A 90 -18.93 -7.46 7.66
CA SER A 90 -19.50 -7.91 8.94
C SER A 90 -18.59 -7.63 10.14
N ILE A 91 -17.28 -7.84 10.02
CA ILE A 91 -16.30 -7.49 11.05
C ILE A 91 -16.30 -5.97 11.28
N THR A 92 -16.36 -5.18 10.21
CA THR A 92 -16.41 -3.72 10.31
C THR A 92 -17.70 -3.26 11.00
N ALA A 93 -18.84 -3.83 10.63
CA ALA A 93 -20.13 -3.54 11.27
C ALA A 93 -20.18 -3.97 12.74
N ASP A 94 -19.57 -5.10 13.10
CA ASP A 94 -19.46 -5.57 14.48
C ASP A 94 -18.56 -4.65 15.32
N LEU A 95 -17.48 -4.12 14.73
CA LEU A 95 -16.60 -3.15 15.37
C LEU A 95 -17.29 -1.78 15.54
N GLU A 96 -18.11 -1.35 14.57
CA GLU A 96 -18.93 -0.14 14.68
C GLU A 96 -20.10 -0.31 15.66
N GLY A 97 -20.70 -1.49 15.76
CA GLY A 97 -21.82 -1.81 16.65
C GLY A 97 -21.41 -2.06 18.10
N ALA A 98 -20.23 -2.64 18.32
CA ALA A 98 -19.62 -2.74 19.66
C ALA A 98 -19.00 -1.40 20.13
N GLY A 99 -18.72 -0.50 19.19
CA GLY A 99 -18.26 0.87 19.42
C GLY A 99 -19.41 1.86 19.52
N GLY A 100 -20.23 1.76 20.57
CA GLY A 100 -21.02 2.90 21.01
C GLY A 100 -20.11 4.12 21.12
N ALA A 101 -20.39 5.13 20.30
CA ALA A 101 -19.60 6.34 20.19
C ALA A 101 -19.62 7.15 21.50
N GLU A 102 -18.77 6.77 22.47
CA GLU A 102 -18.00 7.79 23.14
C GLU A 102 -16.99 8.32 22.11
N PRO A 103 -16.90 9.64 21.88
CA PRO A 103 -15.83 10.20 21.07
C PRO A 103 -14.52 9.69 21.67
N LEU A 104 -13.86 8.76 20.99
CA LEU A 104 -12.51 8.36 21.31
C LEU A 104 -11.66 9.60 21.08
N GLU A 105 -11.45 10.40 22.13
CA GLU A 105 -10.29 11.26 22.19
C GLU A 105 -9.11 10.40 21.73
N PRO A 106 -8.35 10.85 20.73
CA PRO A 106 -7.24 10.05 20.26
C PRO A 106 -6.35 9.73 21.47
N ALA A 107 -6.02 8.45 21.67
CA ALA A 107 -5.14 7.98 22.75
C ALA A 107 -3.73 8.62 22.71
N THR A 108 -3.51 9.50 21.75
CA THR A 108 -2.48 10.52 21.75
C THR A 108 -3.16 11.85 21.46
N ASP A 109 -3.26 12.70 22.47
CA ASP A 109 -3.58 14.11 22.28
C ASP A 109 -2.42 14.76 21.50
N TRP A 110 -2.48 14.64 20.18
CA TRP A 110 -1.51 15.23 19.27
C TRP A 110 -1.53 16.75 19.39
N GLU A 111 -2.62 17.34 19.86
CA GLU A 111 -2.69 18.76 20.17
C GLU A 111 -1.72 19.11 21.31
N LYS A 112 -1.62 18.30 22.37
CA LYS A 112 -0.60 18.45 23.43
C LYS A 112 0.83 18.19 22.93
N VAL A 113 1.02 17.20 22.05
CA VAL A 113 2.33 16.88 21.46
C VAL A 113 2.83 18.01 20.55
N TYR A 114 1.95 18.69 19.82
CA TYR A 114 2.28 19.86 18.98
C TYR A 114 2.19 21.21 19.71
N ALA A 115 1.44 21.32 20.81
CA ALA A 115 1.37 22.51 21.65
C ALA A 115 2.68 22.77 22.44
N GLN A 116 3.51 21.73 22.60
CA GLN A 116 4.79 21.84 23.32
C GLN A 116 5.81 22.77 22.63
N ARG A 117 5.64 23.06 21.33
CA ARG A 117 6.54 23.96 20.59
C ARG A 117 6.12 25.44 20.62
N ARG A 118 4.81 25.75 20.72
CA ARG A 118 4.31 27.14 20.74
C ARG A 118 4.42 27.83 22.10
N LEU A 119 4.56 27.05 23.18
CA LEU A 119 4.63 27.63 24.54
C LEU A 119 6.00 28.27 24.86
N ARG A 120 7.06 27.93 24.12
CA ARG A 120 8.40 28.50 24.30
C ARG A 120 8.60 29.88 23.68
N GLU A 121 7.73 30.31 22.77
CA GLU A 121 7.86 31.62 22.11
C GLU A 121 7.17 32.75 22.89
N ARG A 122 6.05 32.46 23.56
CA ARG A 122 5.29 33.48 24.33
C ARG A 122 6.00 34.04 25.56
N ILE A 123 7.04 33.38 26.08
CA ILE A 123 7.84 33.90 27.21
C ILE A 123 8.97 34.82 26.70
N ARG A 124 9.43 34.64 25.47
CA ARG A 124 10.56 35.40 24.91
C ARG A 124 10.13 36.81 24.47
N ASP A 125 8.92 36.94 23.92
CA ASP A 125 8.45 38.21 23.37
C ASP A 125 8.04 39.22 24.45
N ARG A 126 7.52 38.75 25.59
CA ARG A 126 7.18 39.63 26.74
C ARG A 126 8.40 40.22 27.46
N ARG A 127 9.61 39.69 27.24
CA ARG A 127 10.86 40.34 27.68
C ARG A 127 11.38 41.34 26.65
N ILE A 128 11.13 41.12 25.36
CA ILE A 128 11.61 41.99 24.28
C ILE A 128 10.79 43.29 24.22
N GLU A 129 9.48 43.24 24.51
CA GLU A 129 8.66 44.46 24.61
C GLU A 129 8.99 45.30 25.86
N ARG A 130 9.18 44.66 27.03
CA ARG A 130 9.61 45.38 28.25
C ARG A 130 11.02 45.97 28.14
N GLU A 131 11.93 45.35 27.39
CA GLU A 131 13.26 45.90 27.11
C GLU A 131 13.25 47.04 26.08
N LYS A 132 12.27 47.06 25.17
CA LYS A 132 12.06 48.20 24.26
C LYS A 132 11.50 49.42 25.00
N GLU A 133 10.64 49.23 25.99
CA GLU A 133 10.10 50.30 26.84
C GLU A 133 11.16 50.91 27.78
N LEU A 134 12.14 50.11 28.22
CA LEU A 134 13.20 50.54 29.17
C LEU A 134 14.51 50.97 28.51
N GLY A 135 14.56 51.10 27.18
CA GLY A 135 15.64 51.82 26.50
C GLY A 135 17.05 51.26 26.71
N HIS A 136 17.23 49.94 26.85
CA HIS A 136 18.56 49.34 27.00
C HIS A 136 18.95 48.48 25.78
N LYS A 137 19.98 48.95 25.05
CA LYS A 137 20.60 48.30 23.89
C LYS A 137 21.44 47.11 24.36
N ARG A 138 21.14 45.90 23.86
CA ARG A 138 21.97 44.72 24.09
C ARG A 138 23.29 44.80 23.29
N PRO A 139 24.45 44.40 23.87
CA PRO A 139 25.72 44.40 23.16
C PRO A 139 25.77 43.30 22.09
N LYS A 140 26.31 43.64 20.91
CA LYS A 140 26.53 42.71 19.79
C LYS A 140 27.54 41.64 20.20
N ARG A 141 27.07 40.39 20.29
CA ARG A 141 27.94 39.23 20.52
C ARG A 141 28.76 38.98 19.26
N ARG A 142 30.07 39.24 19.33
CA ARG A 142 31.03 38.89 18.25
C ARG A 142 31.07 37.37 18.15
N LEU A 143 30.76 36.86 16.96
CA LEU A 143 31.09 35.50 16.54
C LEU A 143 32.56 35.51 16.15
N HIS A 144 33.35 34.64 16.79
CA HIS A 144 34.65 34.20 16.32
C HIS A 144 34.46 32.90 15.53
#